data_AF-A0A4S1FPM3-F1
#
_entry.id   AF-A0A4S1FPM3-F1
#
_cell.length_a   1.000
_cell.length_b   1.000
_cell.length_c   1.000
_cell.angle_alpha   90.00
_cell.angle_beta   90.00
_cell.angle_gamma   90.00
#
_symmetry.space_group_name_H-M   'P 1'
#
loop_
_entity.id
_entity.type
_entity.pdbx_description
1 polymer ?
#
loop_
_entity_poly.entity_id
_entity_poly.type
_entity_poly.pdbx_seq_one_letter_code
_entity_poly.pdbx_strand_id
1 'polypeptide(L)'
;GAEAVAVCFLHSYRFPDHERRAGALLRKLLPGCFVTLSVDVLPQIREYERTSTTVVNAYVGPPVKRYLEGMEADLAAAGCNARISVMQSSGGSIS
;
A
#
# COMPACT_ATOMS: atom_id res chain seq x y z
N GLY A 1 8.48 13.19 -11.49
CA GLY A 1 7.78 11.98 -11.97
C GLY A 1 6.71 11.60 -10.96
N ALA A 2 6.00 10.48 -11.15
CA ALA A 2 5.01 10.01 -10.17
C ALA A 2 5.70 9.29 -8.98
N GLU A 3 5.25 9.56 -7.76
CA GLU A 3 5.76 8.94 -6.52
C GLU A 3 5.00 7.67 -6.12
N ALA A 4 3.78 7.48 -6.65
CA ALA A 4 2.95 6.32 -6.41
C ALA A 4 2.08 5.96 -7.63
N VAL A 5 1.67 4.69 -7.72
CA VAL A 5 0.79 4.14 -8.76
C VAL A 5 -0.31 3.28 -8.11
N ALA A 6 -1.56 3.62 -8.42
CA ALA A 6 -2.73 2.78 -8.13
C ALA A 6 -3.09 1.95 -9.37
N VAL A 7 -3.20 0.63 -9.23
CA VAL A 7 -3.61 -0.27 -10.32
C VAL A 7 -5.02 -0.79 -10.04
N CYS A 8 -5.95 -0.50 -10.95
CA CYS A 8 -7.37 -0.86 -10.82
C CYS A 8 -7.87 -1.44 -12.14
N PHE A 9 -7.91 -2.76 -12.28
CA PHE A 9 -8.49 -3.43 -13.44
C PHE A 9 -9.97 -3.74 -13.20
N LEU A 10 -10.76 -3.77 -14.28
CA LEU A 10 -12.15 -4.23 -14.21
C LEU A 10 -12.17 -5.72 -13.83
N HIS A 11 -13.11 -6.10 -12.97
CA HIS A 11 -13.30 -7.46 -12.48
C HIS A 11 -12.12 -8.09 -11.73
N SER A 12 -11.10 -7.32 -11.33
CA SER A 12 -9.94 -7.84 -10.60
C SER A 12 -10.29 -8.43 -9.24
N TYR A 13 -11.38 -7.97 -8.60
CA TYR A 13 -11.94 -8.58 -7.38
C TYR A 13 -12.26 -10.07 -7.54
N ARG A 14 -12.51 -10.55 -8.77
CA ARG A 14 -12.80 -11.96 -9.08
C ARG A 14 -11.65 -12.62 -9.84
N PHE A 15 -10.96 -11.88 -10.72
CA PHE A 15 -9.88 -12.37 -11.56
C PHE A 15 -8.61 -11.51 -11.35
N PRO A 16 -7.85 -11.74 -10.26
CA PRO A 16 -6.78 -10.84 -9.81
C PRO A 16 -5.50 -10.88 -10.66
N ASP A 17 -5.33 -11.92 -11.48
CA ASP A 17 -4.02 -12.31 -12.04
C ASP A 17 -3.39 -11.22 -12.90
N HIS A 18 -4.18 -10.56 -13.73
CA HIS A 18 -3.69 -9.48 -14.59
C HIS A 18 -3.26 -8.25 -13.79
N GLU A 19 -4.03 -7.88 -12.75
CA GLU A 19 -3.70 -6.74 -11.90
C GLU A 19 -2.43 -7.00 -11.08
N ARG A 20 -2.29 -8.20 -10.52
CA ARG A 20 -1.09 -8.63 -9.80
C ARG A 20 0.14 -8.69 -10.69
N ARG A 21 -0.01 -9.20 -11.92
CA ARG A 21 1.08 -9.23 -12.91
C ARG A 21 1.51 -7.83 -13.31
N ALA A 22 0.58 -6.90 -13.54
CA ALA A 22 0.88 -5.50 -13.80
C ALA A 22 1.62 -4.86 -12.62
N GLY A 23 1.15 -5.08 -11.40
CA GLY A 23 1.81 -4.61 -10.18
C GLY A 23 3.25 -5.11 -10.03
N ALA A 24 3.49 -6.39 -10.29
CA ALA A 24 4.83 -6.97 -10.24
C ALA A 24 5.78 -6.34 -11.29
N LEU A 25 5.29 -6.06 -12.50
CA LEU A 25 6.07 -5.38 -13.53
C LEU A 25 6.36 -3.92 -13.14
N LEU A 26 5.36 -3.18 -12.65
CA LEU A 26 5.53 -1.80 -12.20
C LEU A 26 6.57 -1.69 -11.08
N ARG A 27 6.54 -2.59 -10.09
CA ARG A 27 7.55 -2.60 -9.02
C ARG A 27 8.97 -2.85 -9.53
N LYS A 28 9.13 -3.65 -10.58
CA LYS A 28 10.43 -3.89 -11.23
C LYS A 28 10.91 -2.69 -12.04
N LEU A 29 10.00 -2.02 -12.75
CA LEU A 29 10.32 -0.91 -13.65
C LEU A 29 10.44 0.43 -12.92
N LEU A 30 9.82 0.57 -11.75
CA LEU A 30 9.78 1.81 -10.96
C LEU A 30 10.27 1.55 -9.51
N PRO A 31 11.54 1.16 -9.31
CA PRO A 31 12.09 0.92 -7.98
C PRO A 31 12.16 2.25 -7.21
N GLY A 32 11.22 2.45 -6.28
CA GLY A 32 11.07 3.70 -5.52
C GLY A 32 9.68 4.31 -5.62
N CYS A 33 8.86 3.85 -6.58
CA CYS A 33 7.46 4.23 -6.66
C CYS A 33 6.61 3.29 -5.79
N PHE A 34 5.68 3.86 -5.01
CA PHE A 34 4.75 3.07 -4.22
C PHE A 34 3.66 2.47 -5.11
N VAL A 35 3.61 1.14 -5.25
CA VAL A 35 2.63 0.46 -6.10
C VAL A 35 1.60 -0.29 -5.25
N THR A 36 0.34 0.15 -5.34
CA THR A 36 -0.80 -0.47 -4.66
C THR A 36 -1.81 -1.03 -5.67
N LEU A 37 -2.41 -2.16 -5.32
CA LEU A 37 -3.36 -2.88 -6.17
C LEU A 37 -4.74 -2.86 -5.53
N SER A 38 -5.76 -2.59 -6.33
CA SER A 38 -7.14 -2.53 -5.86
C SER A 38 -7.66 -3.84 -5.29
N VAL A 39 -7.17 -4.97 -5.80
CA VAL A 39 -7.53 -6.31 -5.31
C VAL A 39 -6.95 -6.63 -3.95
N ASP A 40 -5.86 -5.96 -3.55
CA ASP A 40 -5.26 -6.13 -2.23
C ASP A 40 -5.81 -5.10 -1.22
N VAL A 41 -6.43 -3.99 -1.70
CA VAL A 41 -7.00 -2.93 -0.86
C VAL A 41 -8.48 -3.18 -0.54
N LEU A 42 -9.33 -3.33 -1.57
CA LEU A 42 -10.77 -3.51 -1.42
C LEU A 42 -11.33 -4.37 -2.56
N PRO A 43 -11.27 -5.72 -2.45
CA PRO A 43 -11.70 -6.64 -3.51
C PRO A 43 -13.24 -6.74 -3.60
N GLN A 44 -13.90 -5.65 -4.00
CA GLN A 44 -15.35 -5.56 -4.15
C GLN A 44 -15.79 -5.33 -5.60
N ILE A 45 -17.05 -5.73 -5.90
CA ILE A 45 -17.61 -5.82 -7.26
C ILE A 45 -17.76 -4.48 -8.00
N ARG A 46 -17.72 -3.34 -7.32
CA ARG A 46 -17.86 -2.00 -7.93
C ARG A 46 -16.54 -1.28 -8.06
N GLU A 47 -16.28 -0.71 -9.23
CA GLU A 47 -15.03 -0.06 -9.56
C GLU A 47 -14.85 1.32 -8.94
N TYR A 48 -15.93 2.11 -8.75
CA TYR A 48 -15.79 3.47 -8.22
C TYR A 48 -15.24 3.47 -6.79
N GLU A 49 -15.92 2.76 -5.88
CA GLU A 49 -15.54 2.69 -4.47
C GLU A 49 -14.15 2.03 -4.33
N ARG A 50 -13.93 0.92 -5.05
CA ARG A 50 -12.64 0.23 -5.07
C ARG A 50 -11.50 1.12 -5.56
N THR A 51 -11.70 1.85 -6.66
CA THR A 51 -10.68 2.74 -7.22
C THR A 51 -10.43 3.92 -6.29
N SER A 52 -11.48 4.53 -5.74
CA SER A 52 -11.37 5.64 -4.79
C SER A 52 -10.51 5.28 -3.58
N THR A 53 -10.79 4.14 -2.93
CA THR A 53 -9.98 3.67 -1.78
C THR A 53 -8.54 3.35 -2.19
N THR A 54 -8.33 2.76 -3.37
CA THR A 54 -6.98 2.42 -3.87
C THR A 54 -6.15 3.67 -4.17
N VAL A 55 -6.77 4.71 -4.71
CA VAL A 55 -6.13 6.01 -4.97
C VAL A 55 -5.77 6.70 -3.65
N VAL A 56 -6.67 6.68 -2.65
CA VAL A 56 -6.37 7.21 -1.32
C VAL A 56 -5.17 6.47 -0.70
N ASN A 57 -5.13 5.13 -0.81
CA ASN A 57 -3.99 4.34 -0.34
C ASN A 57 -2.68 4.70 -1.07
N ALA A 58 -2.73 4.92 -2.39
CA ALA A 58 -1.58 5.37 -3.16
C ALA A 58 -1.07 6.74 -2.72
N TYR A 59 -1.98 7.66 -2.38
CA TYR A 59 -1.65 9.01 -1.95
C TYR A 59 -1.04 9.04 -0.53
N VAL A 60 -1.61 8.28 0.39
CA VAL A 60 -1.23 8.29 1.82
C VAL A 60 -0.08 7.31 2.12
N GLY A 61 0.08 6.24 1.34
CA GLY A 61 1.09 5.20 1.56
C GLY A 61 2.53 5.75 1.67
N PRO A 62 3.04 6.54 0.70
CA PRO A 62 4.40 7.07 0.74
C PRO A 62 4.72 7.92 1.99
N PRO A 63 3.92 8.94 2.37
CA PRO A 63 4.23 9.72 3.57
C PRO A 63 4.13 8.91 4.85
N VAL A 64 3.17 7.98 4.97
CA VAL A 64 3.05 7.11 6.14
C VAL A 64 4.26 6.18 6.28
N LYS A 65 4.71 5.59 5.16
CA LYS A 65 5.91 4.74 5.15
C LYS A 65 7.13 5.50 5.67
N ARG A 66 7.40 6.70 5.14
CA ARG A 66 8.53 7.54 5.58
C ARG A 66 8.45 7.90 7.07
N TYR A 67 7.24 8.19 7.55
CA TYR A 67 7.02 8.51 8.95
C TYR A 67 7.35 7.32 9.86
N LEU A 68 6.87 6.12 9.53
CA LEU A 68 7.14 4.91 10.30
C LEU A 68 8.63 4.53 10.28
N GLU A 69 9.29 4.62 9.12
CA GLU A 69 10.73 4.37 8.99
C GLU A 69 11.56 5.36 9.84
N GLY A 70 11.18 6.64 9.86
CA GLY A 70 11.81 7.64 10.72
C GLY A 70 11.62 7.33 12.21
N MET A 71 10.40 6.96 12.60
CA MET A 71 10.08 6.58 13.98
C MET A 71 10.88 5.34 14.44
N GLU A 72 11.05 4.33 13.57
CA GLU A 72 11.89 3.16 13.86
C GLU A 72 13.36 3.56 14.07
N ALA A 73 13.89 4.44 13.23
CA ALA A 73 15.25 4.92 13.35
C ALA A 73 15.49 5.69 14.66
N ASP A 74 14.54 6.57 15.04
CA ASP A 74 14.62 7.35 16.28
C ASP A 74 14.55 6.47 17.53
N LEU A 75 13.68 5.46 17.53
CA LEU A 75 13.59 4.49 18.63
C LEU A 75 14.88 3.66 18.75
N ALA A 76 15.43 3.20 17.63
CA ALA A 76 16.69 2.46 17.61
C ALA A 76 17.85 3.33 18.14
N ALA A 77 17.92 4.60 17.77
CA ALA A 77 18.92 5.55 18.26
C ALA A 77 18.81 5.81 19.78
N ALA A 78 17.60 5.74 20.33
CA ALA A 78 17.34 5.85 21.77
C ALA A 78 17.63 4.54 22.55
N GLY A 79 18.06 3.46 21.87
CA GLY A 79 18.30 2.16 22.49
C GLY A 79 17.02 1.33 22.72
N CYS A 80 15.90 1.74 22.12
CA CYS A 80 14.62 1.05 22.23
C CYS A 80 14.42 0.07 21.06
N ASN A 81 14.64 -1.23 21.31
CA ASN A 81 14.45 -2.30 20.31
C ASN A 81 13.00 -2.84 20.24
N ALA A 82 12.02 -2.05 20.64
CA ALA A 82 10.62 -2.46 20.59
C ALA A 82 10.11 -2.48 19.14
N ARG A 83 9.30 -3.49 18.78
CA ARG A 83 8.64 -3.51 17.48
C ARG A 83 7.53 -2.47 17.43
N ILE A 84 7.52 -1.65 16.39
CA ILE A 84 6.40 -0.75 16.14
C ILE A 84 5.20 -1.60 15.73
N SER A 85 4.03 -1.28 16.26
CA SER A 85 2.77 -1.91 15.87
C SER A 85 1.76 -0.83 15.52
N VAL A 86 1.17 -0.93 14.35
CA VAL A 86 0.20 0.03 13.83
C VAL A 86 -1.19 -0.58 13.93
N MET A 87 -2.11 0.12 14.59
CA MET A 87 -3.52 -0.28 14.66
C MET A 87 -4.19 -0.04 13.31
N GLN A 88 -4.89 -1.05 12.81
CA GLN A 88 -5.66 -1.00 11.58
C GLN A 88 -7.13 -0.70 11.89
N SER A 89 -7.86 -0.12 10.93
CA SER A 89 -9.29 0.19 11.08
C SER A 89 -10.18 -1.04 11.30
N SER A 90 -9.68 -2.24 10.99
CA SER A 90 -10.32 -3.52 11.32
C SER A 90 -10.21 -3.92 12.80
N GLY A 91 -9.48 -3.14 13.61
CA GLY A 91 -9.24 -3.41 15.03
C GLY A 91 -8.03 -4.30 15.32
N GLY A 92 -7.33 -4.78 14.29
CA GLY A 92 -6.08 -5.54 14.44
C GLY A 92 -4.83 -4.63 14.54
N SER A 93 -3.67 -5.22 14.85
CA SER A 93 -2.37 -4.54 14.74
C SER A 93 -1.46 -5.26 13.75
N ILE A 94 -0.70 -4.48 12.97
CA ILE A 94 0.37 -4.99 12.11
C ILE A 94 1.71 -4.49 12.65
N SER A 95 2.69 -5.39 12.74
CA SER A 95 4.07 -5.10 13.12
C SER A 95 5.00 -5.19 11.92
#